data_AF-A0A2D6D2X1-F1
#
_entry.id   AF-A0A2D6D2X1-F1
#
_cell.length_a   1.000
_cell.length_b   1.000
_cell.length_c   1.000
_cell.angle_alpha   90.00
_cell.angle_beta   90.00
_cell.angle_gamma   90.00
#
_symmetry.space_group_name_H-M   'P 1'
#
loop_
_entity.id
_entity.type
_entity.pdbx_description
1 polymer ?
#
loop_
_entity_poly.entity_id
_entity_poly.type
_entity_poly.pdbx_seq_one_letter_code
_entity_poly.pdbx_strand_id
1 'polypeptide(L)'
;MSMGSSRGTMRRLRAYALVSIVLTFAAPAAIYGVGRENLVSNGGFESGDAEPWSVYGAAWMRVVNTDTPEGDCALEVTASEQGANPWDAALVHPNLAFEKGKLYRLTALLRSPDGMRITFKPSSVGPLWTPYGDRTFTLTDAWQRYTIVTPVIPLDVRPAELQFHIAFDTGTLLMDDIEFTALAAPIDASAGSFDDARPRQKGIAFSSWMSGGYSTPAADQSLAELESTGATWTSLLVVGSQDTISSTDISARDDLTTTDEDLAHAIGEAHRLGLRVMLKPH
;
A
#
# COMPACT_ATOMS: atom_id res chain seq x y z
N MET A 1 8.47 11.47 -80.91
CA MET A 1 8.12 10.36 -79.98
C MET A 1 7.64 11.02 -78.69
N SER A 2 6.34 11.25 -78.51
CA SER A 2 5.26 10.30 -78.16
C SER A 2 5.35 9.78 -76.72
N MET A 3 4.31 10.13 -75.95
CA MET A 3 3.56 9.36 -74.91
C MET A 3 4.37 8.71 -73.76
N GLY A 4 3.92 8.68 -72.51
CA GLY A 4 2.65 9.04 -71.90
C GLY A 4 2.59 8.45 -70.49
N SER A 5 1.86 9.16 -69.62
CA SER A 5 1.00 8.68 -68.52
C SER A 5 1.21 7.27 -67.94
N SER A 6 1.34 7.14 -66.60
CA SER A 6 0.18 6.83 -65.73
C SER A 6 0.57 6.32 -64.33
N ARG A 7 0.17 7.12 -63.33
CA ARG A 7 -0.45 6.78 -62.03
C ARG A 7 -0.07 5.48 -61.30
N GLY A 8 0.37 5.68 -60.05
CA GLY A 8 0.11 4.79 -58.92
C GLY A 8 0.01 5.59 -57.62
N THR A 9 -1.18 6.09 -57.30
CA THR A 9 -1.50 6.65 -55.99
C THR A 9 -1.65 5.51 -54.98
N MET A 10 -0.87 5.49 -53.90
CA MET A 10 -1.31 4.79 -52.68
C MET A 10 -0.91 5.53 -51.41
N ARG A 11 -1.93 6.23 -50.88
CA ARG A 11 -2.34 6.43 -49.50
C ARG A 11 -1.31 6.28 -48.38
N ARG A 12 -1.22 7.38 -47.62
CA ARG A 12 -0.72 7.54 -46.25
C ARG A 12 -1.16 6.40 -45.32
N LEU A 13 -0.24 5.89 -44.50
CA LEU A 13 -0.52 5.47 -43.13
C LEU A 13 0.49 6.15 -42.20
N ARG A 14 -0.01 7.08 -41.37
CA ARG A 14 0.68 7.55 -40.18
C ARG A 14 0.36 6.54 -39.08
N ALA A 15 1.34 5.75 -38.66
CA ALA A 15 1.24 4.98 -37.44
C ALA A 15 1.48 5.92 -36.25
N TYR A 16 0.42 6.28 -35.54
CA TYR A 16 0.53 6.86 -34.21
C TYR A 16 0.77 5.71 -33.24
N ALA A 17 1.98 5.60 -32.70
CA ALA A 17 2.24 4.77 -31.53
C ALA A 17 1.61 5.47 -30.33
N LEU A 18 0.46 4.97 -29.90
CA LEU A 18 -0.18 5.39 -28.65
C LEU A 18 0.60 4.72 -27.51
N VAL A 19 1.59 5.43 -26.96
CA VAL A 19 2.24 5.03 -25.71
C VAL A 19 1.28 5.39 -24.59
N SER A 20 0.45 4.43 -24.19
CA SER A 20 -0.35 4.52 -22.97
C SER A 20 0.61 4.44 -21.77
N ILE A 21 1.03 5.59 -21.25
CA ILE A 21 1.64 5.68 -19.93
C ILE A 21 0.50 5.47 -18.93
N VAL A 22 0.37 4.23 -18.42
CA VAL A 22 -0.39 3.97 -17.21
C VAL A 22 0.43 4.55 -16.06
N LEU A 23 0.07 5.75 -15.63
CA LEU A 23 0.61 6.36 -14.43
C LEU A 23 -0.01 5.63 -13.24
N THR A 24 0.63 4.55 -12.79
CA THR A 24 0.26 3.92 -11.53
C THR A 24 0.55 4.92 -10.42
N PHE A 25 -0.48 5.51 -9.83
CA PHE A 25 -0.32 6.09 -8.50
C PHE A 25 0.01 4.92 -7.57
N ALA A 26 1.30 4.70 -7.33
CA ALA A 26 1.72 4.05 -6.10
C ALA A 26 1.18 4.95 -4.98
N ALA A 27 0.10 4.52 -4.33
CA ALA A 27 -0.27 5.09 -3.04
C ALA A 27 1.00 5.07 -2.19
N PRO A 28 1.32 6.14 -1.43
CA PRO A 28 2.45 6.10 -0.54
C PRO A 28 2.32 4.83 0.29
N ALA A 29 3.33 3.97 0.22
CA ALA A 29 3.46 2.86 1.14
C ALA A 29 3.56 3.50 2.52
N ALA A 30 2.42 3.64 3.19
CA ALA A 30 2.42 3.90 4.61
C ALA A 30 3.26 2.76 5.20
N ILE A 31 4.38 3.14 5.81
CA ILE A 31 5.23 2.24 6.57
C ILE A 31 4.39 1.83 7.78
N TYR A 32 3.54 0.83 7.60
CA TYR A 32 2.88 0.16 8.70
C TYR A 32 3.96 -0.68 9.38
N GLY A 33 4.23 -0.37 10.64
CA GLY A 33 5.35 -0.90 11.40
C GLY A 33 5.51 -2.43 11.31
N VAL A 34 6.78 -2.82 11.41
CA VAL A 34 7.32 -4.19 11.44
C VAL A 34 6.54 -5.09 12.40
N GLY A 35 6.16 -6.29 11.91
CA GLY A 35 5.75 -7.45 12.70
C GLY A 35 4.33 -7.38 13.27
N ARG A 36 3.32 -7.70 12.46
CA ARG A 36 2.02 -8.13 12.99
C ARG A 36 1.79 -9.57 12.57
N GLU A 37 1.48 -10.38 13.57
CA GLU A 37 1.10 -11.78 13.43
C GLU A 37 0.09 -11.95 12.30
N ASN A 38 0.37 -12.90 11.40
CA ASN A 38 -0.58 -13.30 10.38
C ASN A 38 -1.74 -14.02 11.07
N LEU A 39 -2.95 -13.48 10.94
CA LEU A 39 -4.16 -14.02 11.55
C LEU A 39 -4.71 -15.22 10.79
N VAL A 40 -4.23 -15.44 9.56
CA VAL A 40 -4.48 -16.64 8.78
C VAL A 40 -3.46 -17.69 9.17
N SER A 41 -3.95 -18.84 9.61
CA SER A 41 -3.12 -20.05 9.72
C SER A 41 -3.02 -20.74 8.36
N ASN A 42 -1.87 -21.37 8.10
CA ASN A 42 -1.61 -22.12 6.88
C ASN A 42 -1.79 -21.28 5.59
N GLY A 43 -1.25 -20.06 5.58
CA GLY A 43 -1.29 -19.18 4.41
C GLY A 43 -0.29 -19.55 3.32
N GLY A 44 0.74 -20.34 3.65
CA GLY A 44 1.77 -20.80 2.70
C GLY A 44 1.70 -22.29 2.35
N PHE A 45 0.75 -23.06 2.91
CA PHE A 45 0.48 -24.46 2.54
C PHE A 45 1.64 -25.47 2.71
N GLU A 46 2.73 -25.08 3.37
CA GLU A 46 3.97 -25.87 3.53
C GLU A 46 3.82 -27.16 4.34
N SER A 47 2.68 -27.40 5.00
CA SER A 47 2.39 -28.69 5.64
C SER A 47 1.98 -29.78 4.64
N GLY A 48 1.74 -29.43 3.37
CA GLY A 48 1.25 -30.35 2.34
C GLY A 48 -0.25 -30.61 2.40
N ASP A 49 -0.96 -29.91 3.29
CA ASP A 49 -2.41 -29.93 3.42
C ASP A 49 -2.99 -28.52 3.42
N ALA A 50 -4.29 -28.41 3.14
CA ALA A 50 -4.98 -27.14 3.01
C ALA A 50 -5.73 -26.74 4.29
N GLU A 51 -5.70 -27.50 5.40
CA GLU A 51 -6.50 -27.12 6.57
C GLU A 51 -5.98 -25.80 7.19
N PRO A 52 -6.85 -24.87 7.60
CA PRO A 52 -8.31 -24.97 7.74
C PRO A 52 -9.09 -24.42 6.53
N TRP A 53 -8.44 -24.22 5.39
CA TRP A 53 -9.10 -23.75 4.18
C TRP A 53 -10.11 -24.77 3.67
N SER A 54 -11.16 -24.28 3.02
CA SER A 54 -12.19 -25.11 2.40
C SER A 54 -12.82 -24.40 1.21
N VAL A 55 -13.44 -25.18 0.32
CA VAL A 55 -14.19 -24.66 -0.82
C VAL A 55 -15.67 -25.03 -0.73
N TYR A 56 -16.52 -24.24 -1.38
CA TYR A 56 -17.91 -24.59 -1.65
C TYR A 56 -18.29 -24.29 -3.10
N GLY A 57 -19.46 -24.78 -3.52
CA GLY A 57 -19.97 -24.58 -4.88
C GLY A 57 -19.28 -25.49 -5.89
N ALA A 58 -19.28 -25.08 -7.16
CA ALA A 58 -18.64 -25.81 -8.26
C ALA A 58 -17.10 -25.60 -8.26
N ALA A 59 -16.44 -25.94 -7.14
CA ALA A 59 -15.01 -25.80 -6.97
C ALA A 59 -14.40 -26.97 -6.21
N TRP A 60 -13.13 -27.26 -6.50
CA TRP A 60 -12.30 -28.20 -5.74
C TRP A 60 -10.90 -27.61 -5.56
N MET A 61 -10.17 -28.11 -4.56
CA MET A 61 -8.82 -27.64 -4.24
C MET A 61 -7.86 -28.78 -3.96
N ARG A 62 -6.57 -28.55 -4.16
CA ARG A 62 -5.48 -29.42 -3.70
C ARG A 62 -4.23 -28.60 -3.45
N VAL A 63 -3.38 -29.07 -2.53
CA VAL A 63 -2.02 -28.55 -2.41
C VAL A 63 -1.18 -29.15 -3.54
N VAL A 64 -0.36 -28.31 -4.18
CA VAL A 64 0.59 -28.67 -5.23
C VAL A 64 2.00 -28.35 -4.75
N ASN A 65 2.98 -29.09 -5.25
CA ASN A 65 4.40 -28.91 -4.95
C ASN A 65 5.22 -28.60 -6.21
N THR A 66 4.57 -27.97 -7.18
CA THR A 66 5.12 -27.56 -8.46
C THR A 66 4.49 -26.22 -8.82
N ASP A 67 5.24 -25.32 -9.46
CA ASP A 67 4.77 -23.96 -9.77
C ASP A 67 4.42 -23.17 -8.50
N THR A 68 5.36 -23.11 -7.56
CA THR A 68 5.24 -22.35 -6.30
C THR A 68 6.04 -21.04 -6.40
N PRO A 69 5.51 -19.92 -5.89
CA PRO A 69 6.21 -18.63 -5.91
C PRO A 69 7.19 -18.47 -4.74
N GLU A 70 6.92 -19.17 -3.65
CA GLU A 70 7.81 -19.35 -2.50
C GLU A 70 7.65 -20.79 -1.98
N GLY A 71 8.51 -21.17 -1.03
CA GLY A 71 8.42 -22.47 -0.38
C GLY A 71 8.40 -23.68 -1.33
N ASP A 72 7.91 -24.81 -0.82
CA ASP A 72 7.78 -26.05 -1.56
C ASP A 72 6.33 -26.32 -1.97
N CYS A 73 5.35 -25.61 -1.41
CA CYS A 73 3.91 -25.85 -1.64
C CYS A 73 3.15 -24.59 -2.06
N ALA A 74 2.06 -24.78 -2.79
CA ALA A 74 1.05 -23.75 -3.05
C ALA A 74 -0.34 -24.40 -3.11
N LEU A 75 -1.41 -23.61 -3.04
CA LEU A 75 -2.77 -24.11 -3.20
C LEU A 75 -3.25 -23.90 -4.64
N GLU A 76 -3.69 -24.98 -5.28
CA GLU A 76 -4.43 -24.94 -6.54
C GLU A 76 -5.92 -25.06 -6.24
N VAL A 77 -6.71 -24.12 -6.76
CA VAL A 77 -8.16 -24.10 -6.69
C VAL A 77 -8.71 -24.06 -8.12
N THR A 78 -9.64 -24.96 -8.43
CA THR A 78 -10.29 -25.01 -9.75
C THR A 78 -11.76 -24.65 -9.62
N ALA A 79 -12.20 -23.61 -10.33
CA ALA A 79 -13.62 -23.34 -10.55
C ALA A 79 -14.09 -24.10 -11.79
N SER A 80 -14.98 -25.07 -11.60
CA SER A 80 -15.40 -26.01 -12.65
C SER A 80 -16.55 -25.49 -13.51
N GLU A 81 -17.35 -24.58 -12.96
CA GLU A 81 -18.51 -23.98 -13.64
C GLU A 81 -18.61 -22.50 -13.31
N GLN A 82 -19.09 -21.72 -14.29
CA GLN A 82 -19.44 -20.31 -14.06
C GLN A 82 -20.75 -20.22 -13.28
N GLY A 83 -20.75 -19.44 -12.20
CA GLY A 83 -21.93 -19.18 -11.40
C GLY A 83 -22.85 -18.14 -12.04
N ALA A 84 -24.11 -18.12 -11.60
CA ALA A 84 -25.00 -17.00 -11.87
C ALA A 84 -24.55 -15.74 -11.11
N ASN A 85 -23.89 -15.93 -9.97
CA ASN A 85 -23.24 -14.91 -9.16
C ASN A 85 -21.81 -15.31 -8.83
N PRO A 86 -20.91 -14.35 -8.58
CA PRO A 86 -19.52 -14.66 -8.24
C PRO A 86 -19.37 -15.43 -6.93
N TRP A 87 -20.30 -15.27 -5.99
CA TRP A 87 -20.32 -15.98 -4.71
C TRP A 87 -20.96 -17.37 -4.78
N ASP A 88 -21.29 -17.89 -5.97
CA ASP A 88 -21.84 -19.26 -6.09
C ASP A 88 -20.76 -20.33 -5.85
N ALA A 89 -19.48 -19.96 -5.91
CA ALA A 89 -18.33 -20.78 -5.49
C ALA A 89 -17.21 -19.91 -4.91
N ALA A 90 -16.55 -20.38 -3.86
CA ALA A 90 -15.46 -19.69 -3.21
C ALA A 90 -14.49 -20.62 -2.48
N LEU A 91 -13.28 -20.13 -2.25
CA LEU A 91 -12.40 -20.60 -1.19
C LEU A 91 -12.64 -19.78 0.08
N VAL A 92 -12.59 -20.43 1.24
CA VAL A 92 -12.88 -19.82 2.55
C VAL A 92 -11.81 -20.17 3.58
N HIS A 93 -11.38 -19.17 4.36
CA HIS A 93 -10.64 -19.36 5.61
C HIS A 93 -11.51 -18.95 6.81
N PRO A 94 -11.87 -19.88 7.70
CA PRO A 94 -12.87 -19.66 8.74
C PRO A 94 -12.27 -19.15 10.06
N ASN A 95 -13.15 -18.90 11.04
CA ASN A 95 -12.82 -18.70 12.46
C ASN A 95 -11.97 -17.47 12.79
N LEU A 96 -12.12 -16.40 12.01
CA LEU A 96 -11.48 -15.12 12.30
C LEU A 96 -12.36 -14.25 13.21
N ALA A 97 -11.73 -13.20 13.75
CA ALA A 97 -12.40 -12.12 14.45
C ALA A 97 -11.85 -10.78 13.97
N PHE A 98 -12.73 -9.85 13.61
CA PHE A 98 -12.35 -8.48 13.27
C PHE A 98 -12.73 -7.57 14.43
N GLU A 99 -11.79 -6.77 14.93
CA GLU A 99 -11.97 -5.92 16.10
C GLU A 99 -12.39 -4.52 15.67
N LYS A 100 -13.34 -3.96 16.41
CA LYS A 100 -13.80 -2.58 16.24
C LYS A 100 -12.62 -1.61 16.24
N GLY A 101 -12.66 -0.65 15.32
CA GLY A 101 -11.67 0.42 15.25
C GLY A 101 -10.34 -0.02 14.61
N LYS A 102 -10.18 -1.27 14.17
CA LYS A 102 -9.01 -1.68 13.37
C LYS A 102 -9.31 -1.62 11.88
N LEU A 103 -8.26 -1.52 11.07
CA LEU A 103 -8.31 -2.00 9.68
C LEU A 103 -7.55 -3.32 9.61
N TYR A 104 -7.70 -4.03 8.52
CA TYR A 104 -6.89 -5.21 8.21
C TYR A 104 -6.35 -5.12 6.80
N ARG A 105 -5.17 -5.68 6.57
CA ARG A 105 -4.59 -5.90 5.24
C ARG A 105 -4.72 -7.37 4.91
N LEU A 106 -5.28 -7.66 3.74
CA LEU A 106 -5.22 -8.98 3.13
C LEU A 106 -4.25 -8.92 1.96
N THR A 107 -3.24 -9.79 1.96
CA THR A 107 -2.33 -10.02 0.83
C THR A 107 -2.34 -11.50 0.44
N ALA A 108 -2.11 -11.76 -0.84
CA ALA A 108 -1.81 -13.10 -1.35
C ALA A 108 -0.99 -13.00 -2.63
N LEU A 109 -0.06 -13.93 -2.84
CA LEU A 109 0.51 -14.20 -4.15
C LEU A 109 -0.49 -15.04 -4.93
N LEU A 110 -0.83 -14.62 -6.16
CA LEU A 110 -1.80 -15.30 -7.00
C LEU A 110 -1.36 -15.33 -8.46
N ARG A 111 -1.77 -16.38 -9.18
CA ARG A 111 -1.77 -16.44 -10.64
C ARG A 111 -2.97 -17.24 -11.15
N SER A 112 -3.33 -17.03 -12.40
CA SER A 112 -4.30 -17.86 -13.11
C SER A 112 -3.90 -17.94 -14.59
N PRO A 113 -3.56 -19.13 -15.11
CA PRO A 113 -3.29 -19.33 -16.53
C PRO A 113 -4.47 -18.92 -17.42
N ASP A 114 -5.70 -19.08 -16.92
CA ASP A 114 -6.94 -18.75 -17.62
C ASP A 114 -7.34 -17.27 -17.47
N GLY A 115 -6.59 -16.47 -16.70
CA GLY A 115 -6.91 -15.06 -16.45
C GLY A 115 -8.20 -14.84 -15.66
N MET A 116 -8.53 -15.75 -14.75
CA MET A 116 -9.76 -15.71 -13.96
C MET A 116 -9.94 -14.39 -13.19
N ARG A 117 -11.19 -13.98 -13.01
CA ARG A 117 -11.53 -12.95 -12.02
C ARG A 117 -11.81 -13.57 -10.66
N ILE A 118 -11.31 -12.91 -9.62
CA ILE A 118 -11.55 -13.30 -8.23
C ILE A 118 -11.93 -12.10 -7.38
N THR A 119 -12.75 -12.29 -6.34
CA THR A 119 -13.01 -11.25 -5.32
C THR A 119 -12.37 -11.61 -4.00
N PHE A 120 -11.53 -10.74 -3.46
CA PHE A 120 -11.18 -10.78 -2.03
C PHE A 120 -12.35 -10.23 -1.23
N LYS A 121 -12.83 -10.97 -0.24
CA LYS A 121 -13.95 -10.56 0.61
C LYS A 121 -13.73 -11.04 2.06
N PRO A 122 -13.02 -10.26 2.87
CA PRO A 122 -13.13 -10.36 4.32
C PRO A 122 -14.59 -10.05 4.71
N SER A 123 -15.26 -10.93 5.45
CA SER A 123 -16.68 -10.76 5.76
C SER A 123 -17.10 -11.26 7.13
N SER A 124 -18.20 -10.71 7.64
CA SER A 124 -18.93 -11.33 8.74
C SER A 124 -19.60 -12.63 8.26
N VAL A 125 -19.74 -13.59 9.18
CA VAL A 125 -20.50 -14.82 8.96
C VAL A 125 -21.89 -14.65 9.56
N GLY A 126 -22.93 -14.93 8.78
CA GLY A 126 -24.32 -14.85 9.24
C GLY A 126 -25.24 -14.15 8.25
N PRO A 127 -26.46 -13.74 8.66
CA PRO A 127 -27.55 -13.40 7.75
C PRO A 127 -27.28 -12.20 6.84
N LEU A 128 -26.28 -11.36 7.17
CA LEU A 128 -25.97 -10.15 6.41
C LEU A 128 -24.69 -10.27 5.54
N TRP A 129 -23.86 -11.30 5.73
CA TRP A 129 -22.63 -11.54 4.95
C TRP A 129 -21.82 -10.28 4.61
N THR A 130 -21.68 -9.38 5.59
CA THR A 130 -21.23 -8.01 5.36
C THR A 130 -19.78 -8.02 4.89
N PRO A 131 -19.49 -7.52 3.67
CA PRO A 131 -18.12 -7.44 3.19
C PRO A 131 -17.38 -6.24 3.78
N TYR A 132 -16.08 -6.39 3.99
CA TYR A 132 -15.20 -5.33 4.48
C TYR A 132 -14.09 -5.04 3.45
N GLY A 133 -14.38 -4.14 2.51
CA GLY A 133 -13.41 -3.70 1.51
C GLY A 133 -13.19 -4.73 0.41
N ASP A 134 -14.27 -5.39 -0.01
CA ASP A 134 -14.21 -6.37 -1.08
C ASP A 134 -13.72 -5.75 -2.39
N ARG A 135 -12.94 -6.52 -3.13
CA ARG A 135 -12.38 -6.06 -4.41
C ARG A 135 -12.21 -7.22 -5.36
N THR A 136 -12.60 -6.98 -6.60
CA THR A 136 -12.41 -7.93 -7.70
C THR A 136 -11.16 -7.59 -8.49
N PHE A 137 -10.39 -8.61 -8.82
CA PHE A 137 -9.19 -8.53 -9.65
C PHE A 137 -9.33 -9.44 -10.86
N THR A 138 -8.76 -9.05 -12.00
CA THR A 138 -8.47 -9.96 -13.10
C THR A 138 -7.03 -10.44 -12.93
N LEU A 139 -6.86 -11.75 -12.81
CA LEU A 139 -5.54 -12.35 -12.60
C LEU A 139 -4.77 -12.49 -13.90
N THR A 140 -3.46 -12.70 -13.77
CA THR A 140 -2.57 -12.96 -14.90
C THR A 140 -1.93 -14.33 -14.78
N ASP A 141 -1.34 -14.83 -15.86
CA ASP A 141 -0.52 -16.04 -15.87
C ASP A 141 0.89 -15.82 -15.26
N ALA A 142 1.07 -14.81 -14.41
CA ALA A 142 2.28 -14.60 -13.65
C ALA A 142 1.92 -14.43 -12.19
N TRP A 143 2.76 -14.99 -11.30
CA TRP A 143 2.65 -14.75 -9.87
C TRP A 143 2.75 -13.26 -9.56
N GLN A 144 1.71 -12.72 -8.94
CA GLN A 144 1.63 -11.33 -8.53
C GLN A 144 1.01 -11.23 -7.15
N ARG A 145 1.48 -10.25 -6.36
CA ARG A 145 0.88 -9.98 -5.05
C ARG A 145 -0.31 -9.05 -5.21
N TYR A 146 -1.46 -9.51 -4.75
CA TYR A 146 -2.68 -8.72 -4.68
C TYR A 146 -2.91 -8.27 -3.24
N THR A 147 -3.50 -7.10 -3.06
CA THR A 147 -3.67 -6.50 -1.74
C THR A 147 -4.97 -5.71 -1.66
N ILE A 148 -5.70 -5.88 -0.55
CA ILE A 148 -6.74 -4.96 -0.11
C ILE A 148 -6.47 -4.51 1.33
N VAL A 149 -7.09 -3.40 1.69
CA VAL A 149 -7.18 -2.94 3.07
C VAL A 149 -8.66 -2.74 3.37
N THR A 150 -9.14 -3.29 4.48
CA THR A 150 -10.53 -3.11 4.90
C THR A 150 -10.80 -1.64 5.28
N PRO A 151 -12.06 -1.19 5.29
CA PRO A 151 -12.45 -0.01 6.05
C PRO A 151 -12.16 -0.21 7.55
N VAL A 152 -12.29 0.87 8.33
CA VAL A 152 -12.32 0.74 9.79
C VAL A 152 -13.50 -0.15 10.16
N ILE A 153 -13.24 -1.21 10.89
CA ILE A 153 -14.26 -2.14 11.35
C ILE A 153 -15.16 -1.41 12.37
N PRO A 154 -16.48 -1.27 12.12
CA PRO A 154 -17.35 -0.40 12.91
C PRO A 154 -17.76 -1.00 14.27
N LEU A 155 -17.72 -2.34 14.38
CA LEU A 155 -18.08 -3.12 15.57
C LEU A 155 -17.32 -4.45 15.55
N ASP A 156 -17.15 -5.08 16.71
CA ASP A 156 -16.48 -6.39 16.79
C ASP A 156 -17.25 -7.45 15.99
N VAL A 157 -16.58 -8.07 15.03
CA VAL A 157 -17.15 -9.09 14.14
C VAL A 157 -16.62 -10.45 14.54
N ARG A 158 -17.50 -11.30 15.06
CA ARG A 158 -17.21 -12.70 15.35
C ARG A 158 -18.49 -13.54 15.28
N PRO A 159 -18.54 -14.61 14.47
CA PRO A 159 -17.48 -15.09 13.59
C PRO A 159 -17.27 -14.21 12.34
N ALA A 160 -16.02 -14.13 11.89
CA ALA A 160 -15.62 -13.56 10.61
C ALA A 160 -14.82 -14.60 9.80
N GLU A 161 -14.67 -14.36 8.50
CA GLU A 161 -13.94 -15.23 7.59
C GLU A 161 -13.33 -14.43 6.42
N LEU A 162 -12.38 -15.03 5.72
CA LEU A 162 -11.96 -14.59 4.39
C LEU A 162 -12.65 -15.45 3.35
N GLN A 163 -13.28 -14.82 2.37
CA GLN A 163 -13.80 -15.47 1.19
C GLN A 163 -13.05 -14.98 -0.06
N PHE A 164 -12.75 -15.91 -0.95
CA PHE A 164 -12.22 -15.67 -2.28
C PHE A 164 -13.27 -16.18 -3.27
N HIS A 165 -14.14 -15.28 -3.74
CA HIS A 165 -15.17 -15.65 -4.71
C HIS A 165 -14.53 -15.90 -6.08
N ILE A 166 -14.85 -17.04 -6.70
CA ILE A 166 -14.19 -17.51 -7.93
C ILE A 166 -15.16 -17.85 -9.06
N ALA A 167 -16.48 -17.81 -8.83
CA ALA A 167 -17.46 -18.26 -9.80
C ALA A 167 -17.71 -17.29 -10.98
N PHE A 168 -16.91 -16.23 -11.12
CA PHE A 168 -16.99 -15.33 -12.28
C PHE A 168 -16.68 -16.03 -13.59
N ASP A 169 -15.72 -16.95 -13.55
CA ASP A 169 -15.11 -17.60 -14.69
C ASP A 169 -14.81 -19.06 -14.31
N THR A 170 -14.60 -19.92 -15.31
CA THR A 170 -14.07 -21.27 -15.10
C THR A 170 -12.55 -21.25 -15.29
N GLY A 171 -11.82 -22.05 -14.52
CA GLY A 171 -10.38 -22.17 -14.68
C GLY A 171 -9.65 -22.51 -13.40
N THR A 172 -8.34 -22.32 -13.44
CA THR A 172 -7.43 -22.59 -12.33
C THR A 172 -6.89 -21.29 -11.72
N LEU A 173 -6.99 -21.22 -10.40
CA LEU A 173 -6.35 -20.26 -9.52
C LEU A 173 -5.23 -20.97 -8.77
N LEU A 174 -4.01 -20.44 -8.81
CA LEU A 174 -2.97 -20.80 -7.84
C LEU A 174 -2.78 -19.65 -6.86
N MET A 175 -2.58 -20.00 -5.59
CA MET A 175 -2.40 -19.05 -4.52
C MET A 175 -1.41 -19.52 -3.46
N ASP A 176 -0.70 -18.56 -2.90
CA ASP A 176 0.33 -18.76 -1.89
C ASP A 176 0.57 -17.46 -1.10
N ASP A 177 1.37 -17.51 -0.04
CA ASP A 177 1.73 -16.37 0.82
C ASP A 177 0.51 -15.53 1.25
N ILE A 178 -0.55 -16.20 1.74
CA ILE A 178 -1.73 -15.49 2.21
C ILE A 178 -1.46 -14.92 3.61
N GLU A 179 -1.54 -13.59 3.71
CA GLU A 179 -1.46 -12.89 4.98
C GLU A 179 -2.71 -12.05 5.24
N PHE A 180 -3.24 -12.17 6.46
CA PHE A 180 -4.25 -11.27 6.97
C PHE A 180 -3.76 -10.65 8.27
N THR A 181 -3.34 -9.40 8.21
CA THR A 181 -2.76 -8.71 9.36
C THR A 181 -3.66 -7.56 9.77
N ALA A 182 -3.96 -7.46 11.07
CA ALA A 182 -4.54 -6.23 11.58
C ALA A 182 -3.59 -5.08 11.26
N LEU A 183 -4.07 -3.91 10.90
CA LEU A 183 -3.28 -2.68 10.85
C LEU A 183 -3.65 -1.80 12.05
N ALA A 184 -2.74 -0.91 12.46
CA ALA A 184 -3.17 0.16 13.33
C ALA A 184 -4.17 0.96 12.50
N ALA A 185 -5.35 1.27 13.06
CA ALA A 185 -6.22 2.20 12.37
C ALA A 185 -5.41 3.45 12.01
N PRO A 186 -5.52 3.97 10.78
CA PRO A 186 -5.17 5.35 10.53
C PRO A 186 -6.06 6.12 11.49
N ILE A 187 -5.44 6.62 12.54
CA ILE A 187 -6.04 7.45 13.56
C ILE A 187 -6.94 8.50 12.84
N ASP A 188 -8.24 8.58 13.08
CA ASP A 188 -9.17 9.21 12.11
C ASP A 188 -8.77 10.64 11.68
N ALA A 189 -8.72 10.93 10.37
CA ALA A 189 -8.45 12.26 9.81
C ALA A 189 -9.75 13.04 9.50
N SER A 190 -10.92 12.45 9.80
CA SER A 190 -12.24 12.97 9.48
C SER A 190 -13.20 13.08 10.68
N ALA A 191 -12.86 12.55 11.85
CA ALA A 191 -13.54 12.84 13.11
C ALA A 191 -13.12 14.21 13.66
N GLY A 192 -13.53 15.26 12.96
CA GLY A 192 -13.69 16.58 13.53
C GLY A 192 -15.07 16.72 14.19
N SER A 193 -15.27 16.18 15.40
CA SER A 193 -15.40 17.17 16.45
C SER A 193 -13.97 17.58 16.71
N PHE A 194 -13.66 18.87 16.71
CA PHE A 194 -12.28 19.38 16.80
C PHE A 194 -11.56 19.05 18.13
N ASP A 195 -11.93 17.97 18.82
CA ASP A 195 -11.25 17.40 19.97
C ASP A 195 -10.37 16.21 19.53
N ASP A 196 -9.09 16.49 19.53
CA ASP A 196 -7.99 15.89 18.79
C ASP A 196 -7.28 14.82 19.66
N ALA A 197 -7.63 13.54 19.51
CA ALA A 197 -6.99 12.45 20.26
C ALA A 197 -5.69 11.91 19.60
N ARG A 198 -5.32 12.39 18.40
CA ARG A 198 -3.93 12.37 17.93
C ARG A 198 -3.27 13.64 18.47
N PRO A 199 -2.10 13.62 19.14
CA PRO A 199 -1.43 14.87 19.47
C PRO A 199 -1.01 15.57 18.15
N ARG A 200 -1.71 16.65 17.75
CA ARG A 200 -1.25 17.55 16.69
C ARG A 200 0.20 17.95 16.94
N GLN A 201 0.99 17.98 15.88
CA GLN A 201 2.30 18.61 15.92
C GLN A 201 2.08 20.12 16.07
N LYS A 202 2.10 20.60 17.31
CA LYS A 202 2.06 22.02 17.62
C LYS A 202 3.47 22.55 17.42
N GLY A 203 3.78 23.07 16.25
CA GLY A 203 5.16 23.46 15.94
C GLY A 203 5.28 24.75 15.15
N ILE A 204 6.49 25.29 15.18
CA ILE A 204 6.90 26.50 14.44
C ILE A 204 8.02 26.13 13.48
N ALA A 205 7.98 26.65 12.26
CA ALA A 205 9.08 26.49 11.31
C ALA A 205 10.26 27.38 11.74
N PHE A 206 11.44 26.77 11.88
CA PHE A 206 12.66 27.44 12.24
C PHE A 206 13.66 27.31 11.09
N SER A 207 13.88 28.41 10.38
CA SER A 207 14.60 28.39 9.11
C SER A 207 15.80 29.32 9.16
N SER A 208 16.95 28.80 8.73
CA SER A 208 18.11 29.59 8.30
C SER A 208 18.23 29.51 6.79
N TRP A 209 18.73 30.57 6.16
CA TRP A 209 18.99 30.65 4.72
C TRP A 209 20.49 30.69 4.38
N MET A 210 21.33 30.42 5.37
CA MET A 210 22.78 30.43 5.25
C MET A 210 23.38 29.26 6.03
N SER A 211 24.49 28.74 5.52
CA SER A 211 25.32 27.76 6.23
C SER A 211 25.85 28.35 7.54
N GLY A 212 25.80 27.57 8.63
CA GLY A 212 26.22 27.99 9.96
C GLY A 212 25.20 28.85 10.72
N GLY A 213 24.05 29.17 10.11
CA GLY A 213 23.06 30.03 10.73
C GLY A 213 22.35 29.40 11.94
N TYR A 214 22.28 28.07 12.01
CA TYR A 214 21.67 27.38 13.16
C TYR A 214 22.58 27.27 14.38
N SER A 215 23.91 27.40 14.22
CA SER A 215 24.92 27.31 15.27
C SER A 215 25.22 28.66 15.93
N THR A 216 24.43 29.70 15.61
CA THR A 216 24.64 31.02 16.21
C THR A 216 23.98 31.12 17.58
N PRO A 217 24.55 31.88 18.54
CA PRO A 217 23.89 32.09 19.84
C PRO A 217 22.48 32.70 19.73
N ALA A 218 22.21 33.47 18.66
CA ALA A 218 20.89 34.03 18.40
C ALA A 218 19.89 32.96 17.92
N ALA A 219 20.35 31.94 17.20
CA ALA A 219 19.55 30.80 16.80
C ALA A 219 19.17 29.93 18.01
N ASP A 220 20.12 29.67 18.92
CA ASP A 220 19.85 28.95 20.17
C ASP A 220 18.83 29.70 21.03
N GLN A 221 19.00 31.02 21.17
CA GLN A 221 18.04 31.87 21.87
C GLN A 221 16.64 31.82 21.22
N SER A 222 16.58 31.85 19.88
CA SER A 222 15.30 31.75 19.14
C SER A 222 14.61 30.41 19.36
N LEU A 223 15.36 29.30 19.42
CA LEU A 223 14.84 27.97 19.74
C LEU A 223 14.32 27.91 21.19
N ALA A 224 15.07 28.48 22.14
CA ALA A 224 14.67 28.55 23.55
C ALA A 224 13.35 29.34 23.72
N GLU A 225 13.18 30.42 22.97
CA GLU A 225 11.96 31.23 23.00
C GLU A 225 10.72 30.51 22.47
N LEU A 226 10.88 29.43 21.68
CA LEU A 226 9.74 28.62 21.21
C LEU A 226 8.98 27.97 22.36
N GLU A 227 9.61 27.69 23.50
CA GLU A 227 8.94 27.17 24.69
C GLU A 227 7.76 28.07 25.10
N SER A 228 7.95 29.39 25.08
CA SER A 228 6.94 30.38 25.47
C SER A 228 5.70 30.39 24.57
N THR A 229 5.81 29.80 23.37
CA THR A 229 4.71 29.72 22.39
C THR A 229 3.81 28.50 22.61
N GLY A 230 4.23 27.55 23.47
CA GLY A 230 3.56 26.26 23.63
C GLY A 230 3.81 25.28 22.48
N ALA A 231 4.79 25.56 21.62
CA ALA A 231 5.24 24.64 20.59
C ALA A 231 5.90 23.40 21.24
N THR A 232 5.58 22.22 20.72
CA THR A 232 6.19 20.94 21.07
C THR A 232 6.98 20.34 19.90
N TRP A 233 6.96 21.01 18.75
CA TRP A 233 7.69 20.63 17.55
C TRP A 233 8.39 21.84 16.92
N THR A 234 9.49 21.59 16.22
CA THR A 234 10.07 22.53 15.27
C THR A 234 10.41 21.84 13.96
N SER A 235 10.36 22.57 12.85
CA SER A 235 10.86 22.08 11.56
C SER A 235 12.12 22.85 11.15
N LEU A 236 13.17 22.11 10.78
CA LEU A 236 14.42 22.65 10.27
C LEU A 236 14.46 22.52 8.76
N LEU A 237 14.79 23.62 8.08
CA LEU A 237 14.90 23.64 6.63
C LEU A 237 16.26 23.07 6.22
N VAL A 238 16.27 22.13 5.27
CA VAL A 238 17.48 21.60 4.66
C VAL A 238 17.44 21.95 3.18
N VAL A 239 18.29 22.88 2.75
CA VAL A 239 18.28 23.42 1.38
C VAL A 239 19.23 22.65 0.48
N GLY A 240 18.69 22.07 -0.59
CA GLY A 240 19.45 21.56 -1.73
C GLY A 240 19.39 22.52 -2.91
N SER A 241 20.41 22.51 -3.77
CA SER A 241 20.44 23.32 -5.00
C SER A 241 20.44 22.46 -6.25
N GLN A 242 19.71 22.94 -7.25
CA GLN A 242 19.66 22.37 -8.59
C GLN A 242 20.08 23.41 -9.62
N ASP A 243 20.86 23.01 -10.62
CA ASP A 243 21.40 23.95 -11.63
C ASP A 243 20.31 24.52 -12.55
N THR A 244 19.28 23.72 -12.84
CA THR A 244 18.15 24.10 -13.70
C THR A 244 16.86 23.47 -13.20
N ILE A 245 15.70 24.00 -13.60
CA ILE A 245 14.37 23.50 -13.20
C ILE A 245 14.09 22.03 -13.60
N SER A 246 14.84 21.50 -14.57
CA SER A 246 14.73 20.11 -15.05
C SER A 246 15.85 19.20 -14.54
N SER A 247 16.79 19.73 -13.75
CA SER A 247 17.84 18.92 -13.15
C SER A 247 17.23 17.89 -12.20
N THR A 248 17.73 16.66 -12.28
CA THR A 248 17.42 15.58 -11.33
C THR A 248 18.49 15.44 -10.26
N ASP A 249 19.61 16.17 -10.40
CA ASP A 249 20.69 16.21 -9.43
C ASP A 249 20.49 17.38 -8.46
N ILE A 250 20.57 17.08 -7.16
CA ILE A 250 20.52 18.03 -6.06
C ILE A 250 21.89 18.03 -5.38
N SER A 251 22.49 19.21 -5.25
CA SER A 251 23.82 19.40 -4.66
C SER A 251 23.76 20.33 -3.44
N ALA A 252 24.67 20.09 -2.50
CA ALA A 252 24.91 21.03 -1.42
C ALA A 252 25.70 22.23 -1.93
N ARG A 253 25.43 23.42 -1.38
CA ARG A 253 26.23 24.63 -1.60
C ARG A 253 26.78 25.15 -0.28
N ASP A 254 28.08 25.41 -0.24
CA ASP A 254 28.77 25.84 0.99
C ASP A 254 28.21 27.13 1.61
N ASP A 255 27.60 28.01 0.79
CA ASP A 255 27.02 29.29 1.24
C ASP A 255 25.57 29.17 1.75
N LEU A 256 24.83 28.15 1.31
CA LEU A 256 23.38 28.06 1.51
C LEU A 256 22.93 26.80 2.25
N THR A 257 23.55 25.66 1.95
CA THR A 257 23.18 24.38 2.53
C THR A 257 23.75 24.30 3.94
N THR A 258 22.86 24.10 4.90
CA THR A 258 23.21 23.80 6.28
C THR A 258 24.12 22.57 6.34
N THR A 259 25.23 22.66 7.06
CA THR A 259 26.14 21.53 7.25
C THR A 259 25.55 20.50 8.21
N ASP A 260 26.04 19.26 8.16
CA ASP A 260 25.62 18.22 9.09
C ASP A 260 25.89 18.59 10.56
N GLU A 261 27.01 19.28 10.84
CA GLU A 261 27.35 19.77 12.18
C GLU A 261 26.34 20.82 12.66
N ASP A 262 25.94 21.74 11.78
CA ASP A 262 24.97 22.81 12.07
C ASP A 262 23.56 22.24 12.30
N LEU A 263 23.17 21.22 11.52
CA LEU A 263 21.93 20.46 11.76
C LEU A 263 21.97 19.67 13.07
N ALA A 264 23.08 18.97 13.35
CA ALA A 264 23.23 18.20 14.57
C ALA A 264 23.17 19.08 15.82
N HIS A 265 23.80 20.26 15.78
CA HIS A 265 23.72 21.27 16.83
C HIS A 265 22.26 21.71 17.07
N ALA A 266 21.56 22.14 16.01
CA ALA A 266 20.17 22.60 16.10
C ALA A 266 19.21 21.52 16.61
N ILE A 267 19.39 20.28 16.15
CA ILE A 267 18.60 19.12 16.60
C ILE A 267 18.88 18.85 18.08
N GLY A 268 20.16 18.86 18.48
CA GLY A 268 20.56 18.67 19.86
C GLY A 268 19.95 19.70 20.80
N GLU A 269 19.99 20.98 20.41
CA GLU A 269 19.42 22.07 21.19
C GLU A 269 17.90 22.00 21.27
N ALA A 270 17.21 21.73 20.15
CA ALA A 270 15.77 21.52 20.14
C ALA A 270 15.35 20.36 21.05
N HIS A 271 16.07 19.23 21.01
CA HIS A 271 15.81 18.09 21.92
C HIS A 271 16.09 18.43 23.38
N ARG A 272 17.14 19.21 23.67
CA ARG A 272 17.45 19.70 25.04
C ARG A 272 16.30 20.54 25.61
N LEU A 273 15.61 21.28 24.75
CA LEU A 273 14.44 22.11 25.07
C LEU A 273 13.12 21.30 25.08
N GLY A 274 13.16 19.99 24.86
CA GLY A 274 11.97 19.13 24.85
C GLY A 274 11.13 19.22 23.58
N LEU A 275 11.61 19.89 22.53
CA LEU A 275 10.97 19.94 21.22
C LEU A 275 11.24 18.66 20.44
N ARG A 276 10.28 18.27 19.60
CA ARG A 276 10.46 17.21 18.58
C ARG A 276 10.82 17.86 17.24
N VAL A 277 11.72 17.25 16.49
CA VAL A 277 12.23 17.85 15.25
C VAL A 277 11.70 17.12 14.01
N MET A 278 11.37 17.89 12.98
CA MET A 278 11.14 17.43 11.61
C MET A 278 12.15 18.09 10.67
N LEU A 279 12.82 17.31 9.83
CA LEU A 279 13.58 17.88 8.71
C LEU A 279 12.64 18.18 7.55
N LYS A 280 12.77 19.38 6.99
CA LYS A 280 11.99 19.86 5.87
C LYS A 280 12.95 20.13 4.69
N PRO A 281 13.07 19.20 3.73
CA PRO A 281 13.86 19.46 2.53
C PRO A 281 13.23 20.56 1.69
N HIS A 282 14.07 21.40 1.08
CA HIS A 282 13.69 22.50 0.19
C HIS A 282 14.64 22.58 -1.00
#